data_AF-A0A3P8QWY9-F1
#
_entry.id   AF-A0A3P8QWY9-F1
#
_cell.length_a   1.000
_cell.length_b   1.000
_cell.length_c   1.000
_cell.angle_alpha   90.00
_cell.angle_beta   90.00
_cell.angle_gamma   90.00
#
_symmetry.space_group_name_H-M   'P 1'
#
loop_
_entity.id
_entity.type
_entity.pdbx_description
1 polymer ?
#
loop_
_entity_poly.entity_id
_entity_poly.type
_entity_poly.pdbx_seq_one_letter_code
_entity_poly.pdbx_strand_id
1 'polypeptide(L)'
;MLYFQVVILAATVMLVYYCEFTDTFSPAEQGFICRDPTLTKPDPGPEQNSRMPPIILYSVVSGLPVVLISGVEVVIFLFYYNSNNFYEQEKVVVVGDCCYVNPMVRRTVRFLGVFVFGLFTTDIFVSTGQMVTGSLAPYFLSVCQPNYTALGCQDTAFFVSQSDGCTGDPDDIIRARKTFPCKEAALSVYLAVYLACQRNNLPFQMYIMSCVGSAVGRLAGPFVSLSLVSLALLTGINRVAEYRNHWSDVIAGQGIGAAVAVFLVVFVVQYFKKRPVIPQSPSDSGTANTDEVSPEVNHNMETSDKSPGSITEVT
;
A
#
# COMPACT_ATOMS: atom_id res chain seq x y z
N MET A 1 -18.44 6.72 -5.40
CA MET A 1 -17.06 6.68 -4.88
C MET A 1 -16.51 5.25 -4.83
N LEU A 2 -17.13 4.29 -4.13
CA LEU A 2 -16.66 2.88 -4.11
C LEU A 2 -16.68 2.21 -5.49
N TYR A 3 -17.71 2.45 -6.30
CA TYR A 3 -17.82 1.91 -7.66
C TYR A 3 -16.59 2.23 -8.52
N PHE A 4 -16.14 3.48 -8.53
CA PHE A 4 -14.96 3.91 -9.30
C PHE A 4 -13.67 3.23 -8.81
N GLN A 5 -13.51 3.06 -7.50
CA GLN A 5 -12.36 2.33 -6.93
C GLN A 5 -12.37 0.84 -7.33
N VAL A 6 -13.53 0.21 -7.33
CA VAL A 6 -13.69 -1.19 -7.76
C VAL A 6 -13.40 -1.36 -9.24
N VAL A 7 -13.87 -0.45 -10.09
CA VAL A 7 -13.60 -0.47 -11.54
C VAL A 7 -12.11 -0.31 -11.82
N ILE A 8 -11.43 0.65 -11.15
CA ILE A 8 -9.98 0.82 -11.29
C ILE A 8 -9.25 -0.45 -10.85
N LEU A 9 -9.62 -1.03 -9.70
CA LEU A 9 -8.98 -2.22 -9.18
C LEU A 9 -9.17 -3.41 -10.13
N ALA A 10 -10.38 -3.61 -10.65
CA ALA A 10 -10.67 -4.64 -11.64
C ALA A 10 -9.87 -4.44 -12.93
N ALA A 11 -9.78 -3.20 -13.44
CA ALA A 11 -8.96 -2.88 -14.60
C ALA A 11 -7.47 -3.17 -14.37
N THR A 12 -6.93 -2.83 -13.17
CA THR A 12 -5.53 -3.13 -12.83
C THR A 12 -5.28 -4.64 -12.72
N VAL A 13 -6.22 -5.41 -12.16
CA VAL A 13 -6.11 -6.88 -12.08
C VAL A 13 -6.10 -7.50 -13.47
N MET A 14 -7.00 -7.04 -14.34
CA MET A 14 -7.04 -7.51 -15.73
C MET A 14 -5.72 -7.19 -16.44
N LEU A 15 -5.18 -5.98 -16.25
CA LEU A 15 -3.90 -5.61 -16.86
C LEU A 15 -2.74 -6.50 -16.38
N VAL A 16 -2.67 -6.79 -15.08
CA VAL A 16 -1.68 -7.73 -14.52
C VAL A 16 -1.83 -9.12 -15.14
N TYR A 17 -3.06 -9.61 -15.24
CA TYR A 17 -3.33 -10.90 -15.87
C TYR A 17 -2.82 -10.95 -17.32
N TYR A 18 -3.05 -9.89 -18.11
CA TYR A 18 -2.52 -9.81 -19.47
C TYR A 18 -0.99 -9.73 -19.50
N CYS A 19 -0.36 -8.97 -18.60
CA CYS A 19 1.10 -8.86 -18.55
C CYS A 19 1.79 -10.15 -18.11
N GLU A 20 1.16 -10.96 -17.25
CA GLU A 20 1.79 -12.14 -16.65
C GLU A 20 1.43 -13.44 -17.37
N PHE A 21 0.17 -13.62 -17.79
CA PHE A 21 -0.34 -14.89 -18.31
C PHE A 21 -0.61 -14.90 -19.80
N THR A 22 -0.47 -13.77 -20.50
CA THR A 22 -0.65 -13.76 -21.96
C THR A 22 0.64 -13.38 -22.67
N ASP A 23 0.99 -14.16 -23.70
CA ASP A 23 2.13 -13.88 -24.59
C ASP A 23 1.87 -12.71 -25.55
N THR A 24 0.85 -11.88 -25.26
CA THR A 24 0.52 -10.68 -26.04
C THR A 24 1.71 -9.72 -26.12
N PHE A 25 2.59 -9.75 -25.11
CA PHE A 25 3.83 -8.97 -25.07
C PHE A 25 5.03 -9.90 -24.89
N SER A 26 5.69 -10.26 -26.00
CA SER A 26 6.99 -10.93 -25.95
C SER A 26 8.05 -9.94 -25.46
N PRO A 27 8.97 -10.37 -24.57
CA PRO A 27 10.06 -9.50 -24.11
C PRO A 27 10.94 -9.08 -25.29
N ALA A 28 11.48 -7.86 -25.23
CA ALA A 28 12.40 -7.34 -26.23
C ALA A 28 13.60 -8.29 -26.40
N GLU A 29 13.99 -8.57 -27.64
CA GLU A 29 15.14 -9.42 -27.90
C GLU A 29 16.42 -8.59 -27.83
N GLN A 30 17.24 -8.85 -26.82
CA GLN A 30 18.60 -8.33 -26.73
C GLN A 30 19.60 -9.36 -27.26
N GLY A 31 20.59 -8.88 -28.00
CA GLY A 31 21.72 -9.70 -28.41
C GLY A 31 22.65 -10.00 -27.24
N PHE A 32 23.41 -11.09 -27.34
CA PHE A 32 24.40 -11.50 -26.34
C PHE A 32 25.78 -11.68 -26.96
N ILE A 33 26.82 -11.58 -26.13
CA ILE A 33 28.19 -11.83 -26.54
C ILE A 33 28.52 -13.30 -26.32
N CYS A 34 29.13 -13.94 -27.31
CA CYS A 34 29.57 -15.33 -27.19
C CYS A 34 30.59 -15.52 -26.06
N ARG A 35 30.37 -16.57 -25.24
CA ARG A 35 31.21 -16.95 -24.09
C ARG A 35 31.41 -15.82 -23.06
N ASP A 36 30.40 -14.98 -22.88
CA ASP A 36 30.44 -13.96 -21.83
C ASP A 36 30.49 -14.61 -20.43
N PRO A 37 31.56 -14.39 -19.64
CA PRO A 37 31.67 -14.96 -18.30
C PRO A 37 30.61 -14.44 -17.31
N THR A 38 29.94 -13.33 -17.63
CA THR A 38 28.85 -12.77 -16.81
C THR A 38 27.53 -13.52 -16.99
N LEU A 39 27.32 -14.14 -18.17
CA LEU A 39 26.10 -14.88 -18.55
C LEU A 39 26.26 -16.41 -18.46
N THR A 40 27.45 -16.89 -18.07
CA THR A 40 27.78 -18.33 -17.98
C THR A 40 27.71 -18.84 -16.52
N LYS A 41 26.89 -18.21 -15.66
CA LYS A 41 26.68 -18.71 -14.29
C LYS A 41 25.93 -20.04 -14.31
N PRO A 42 26.17 -20.93 -13.33
CA PRO A 42 25.44 -22.18 -13.25
C PRO A 42 23.95 -21.92 -13.08
N ASP A 43 23.13 -22.75 -13.72
CA ASP A 43 21.69 -22.72 -13.56
C ASP A 43 21.33 -22.96 -12.08
N PRO A 44 20.65 -22.00 -11.41
CA PRO A 44 20.23 -22.16 -10.02
C PRO A 44 19.14 -23.23 -9.83
N GLY A 45 18.62 -23.80 -10.92
CA GLY A 45 17.59 -24.83 -10.90
C GLY A 45 16.19 -24.24 -10.67
N PRO A 46 15.19 -25.10 -10.38
CA PRO A 46 13.80 -24.67 -10.31
C PRO A 46 13.58 -23.63 -9.20
N GLU A 47 12.76 -22.61 -9.49
CA GLU A 47 12.37 -21.53 -8.57
C GLU A 47 11.81 -22.04 -7.22
N GLN A 48 11.30 -23.28 -7.18
CA GLN A 48 10.75 -23.91 -5.97
C GLN A 48 11.83 -24.27 -4.94
N ASN A 49 13.06 -24.54 -5.38
CA ASN A 49 14.18 -24.91 -4.51
C ASN A 49 15.06 -23.70 -4.14
N SER A 50 14.69 -22.51 -4.59
CA SER A 50 15.34 -21.27 -4.16
C SER A 50 15.21 -21.08 -2.64
N ARG A 51 16.24 -20.47 -2.02
CA ARG A 51 16.23 -20.05 -0.61
C ARG A 51 15.04 -19.17 -0.29
N MET A 52 14.51 -18.49 -1.31
CA MET A 52 13.30 -17.70 -1.21
C MET A 52 12.33 -18.05 -2.34
N PRO A 53 11.39 -19.00 -2.14
CA PRO A 53 10.41 -19.36 -3.15
C PRO A 53 9.42 -18.19 -3.39
N PRO A 54 9.05 -17.89 -4.66
CA PRO A 54 8.04 -16.89 -5.00
C PRO A 54 6.71 -17.08 -4.26
N ILE A 55 6.31 -18.34 -4.06
CA ILE A 55 5.06 -18.71 -3.35
C ILE A 55 5.04 -18.16 -1.93
N ILE A 56 6.16 -18.25 -1.21
CA ILE A 56 6.26 -17.74 0.17
C ILE A 56 6.20 -16.21 0.15
N LEU A 57 6.91 -15.58 -0.79
CA LEU A 57 6.92 -14.13 -0.89
C LEU A 57 5.52 -13.57 -1.19
N TYR A 58 4.83 -14.09 -2.19
CA TYR A 58 3.47 -13.64 -2.53
C TYR A 58 2.47 -13.91 -1.41
N SER A 59 2.61 -15.03 -0.70
CA SER A 59 1.77 -15.34 0.47
C SER A 59 2.01 -14.34 1.61
N VAL A 60 3.26 -13.98 1.88
CA VAL A 60 3.60 -12.99 2.92
C VAL A 60 3.14 -11.59 2.51
N VAL A 61 3.37 -11.19 1.26
CA VAL A 61 3.01 -9.85 0.75
C VAL A 61 1.50 -9.62 0.74
N SER A 62 0.72 -10.64 0.39
CA SER A 62 -0.75 -10.55 0.42
C SER A 62 -1.32 -10.75 1.82
N GLY A 63 -0.81 -11.72 2.59
CA GLY A 63 -1.36 -12.12 3.88
C GLY A 63 -1.00 -11.18 5.03
N LEU A 64 0.25 -10.72 5.12
CA LEU A 64 0.72 -9.93 6.27
C LEU A 64 -0.09 -8.63 6.48
N PRO A 65 -0.39 -7.81 5.45
CA PRO A 65 -1.23 -6.63 5.62
C PRO A 65 -2.66 -6.95 6.04
N VAL A 66 -3.26 -8.01 5.50
CA VAL A 66 -4.62 -8.43 5.86
C VAL A 66 -4.68 -8.82 7.33
N VAL A 67 -3.72 -9.63 7.80
CA VAL A 67 -3.63 -10.06 9.20
C VAL A 67 -3.38 -8.87 10.13
N LEU A 68 -2.47 -7.96 9.78
CA LEU A 68 -2.20 -6.78 10.60
C LEU A 68 -3.40 -5.83 10.69
N ILE A 69 -4.10 -5.59 9.58
CA ILE A 69 -5.26 -4.68 9.58
C ILE A 69 -6.43 -5.32 10.34
N SER A 70 -6.79 -6.55 10.01
CA SER A 70 -7.90 -7.26 10.66
C SER A 70 -7.63 -7.51 12.14
N GLY A 71 -6.41 -7.91 12.52
CA GLY A 71 -6.02 -8.13 13.91
C GLY A 71 -6.16 -6.87 14.76
N VAL A 72 -5.83 -5.70 14.20
CA VAL A 72 -6.03 -4.42 14.90
C VAL A 72 -7.49 -4.11 15.14
N GLU A 73 -8.36 -4.35 14.16
CA GLU A 73 -9.79 -4.12 14.31
C GLU A 73 -10.41 -5.07 15.33
N VAL A 74 -10.01 -6.34 15.32
CA VAL A 74 -10.45 -7.34 16.30
C VAL A 74 -10.01 -6.94 17.72
N VAL A 75 -8.77 -6.48 17.91
CA VAL A 75 -8.29 -6.04 19.24
C VAL A 75 -9.06 -4.82 19.73
N ILE A 76 -9.34 -3.83 18.86
CA ILE A 76 -10.16 -2.67 19.22
C ILE A 76 -11.58 -3.10 19.60
N PHE A 77 -12.16 -4.02 18.84
CA PHE A 77 -13.50 -4.55 19.11
C PHE A 77 -13.56 -5.29 20.45
N LEU A 78 -12.56 -6.12 20.75
CA LEU A 78 -12.45 -6.84 22.02
C LEU A 78 -12.27 -5.88 23.20
N PHE A 79 -11.48 -4.82 23.04
CA PHE A 79 -11.29 -3.81 24.08
C PHE A 79 -12.57 -3.01 24.34
N TYR A 80 -13.28 -2.61 23.28
CA TYR A 80 -14.59 -1.95 23.39
C TYR A 80 -15.60 -2.85 24.11
N TYR A 81 -15.62 -4.14 23.76
CA TYR A 81 -16.47 -5.12 24.43
C TYR A 81 -16.14 -5.30 25.91
N ASN A 82 -14.85 -5.38 26.26
CA ASN A 82 -14.41 -5.57 27.65
C ASN A 82 -14.62 -4.32 28.53
N SER A 83 -14.51 -3.12 27.95
CA SER A 83 -14.54 -1.86 28.71
C SER A 83 -15.93 -1.41 29.19
N ASN A 84 -17.01 -2.15 28.89
CA ASN A 84 -18.33 -2.07 29.55
C ASN A 84 -18.90 -0.67 29.87
N ASN A 85 -18.66 0.35 29.04
CA ASN A 85 -19.29 1.66 29.15
C ASN A 85 -20.32 1.85 28.03
N PHE A 86 -21.60 1.76 28.43
CA PHE A 86 -22.84 2.22 27.81
C PHE A 86 -22.69 2.90 26.43
N TYR A 87 -23.13 2.30 25.33
CA TYR A 87 -24.54 2.36 24.88
C TYR A 87 -25.09 3.79 24.94
N GLU A 88 -24.70 4.63 23.98
CA GLU A 88 -25.56 5.61 23.31
C GLU A 88 -24.73 6.25 22.17
N GLN A 89 -25.16 5.98 20.94
CA GLN A 89 -24.81 6.63 19.68
C GLN A 89 -23.37 7.10 19.39
N GLU A 90 -22.75 6.46 18.39
CA GLU A 90 -22.21 7.24 17.28
C GLU A 90 -22.48 6.55 15.92
N LYS A 91 -23.61 6.95 15.33
CA LYS A 91 -23.91 7.04 13.89
C LYS A 91 -23.49 5.85 13.04
N VAL A 92 -24.40 4.87 12.99
CA VAL A 92 -24.66 4.05 11.81
C VAL A 92 -24.97 4.99 10.65
N VAL A 93 -23.97 5.34 9.84
CA VAL A 93 -24.19 6.15 8.65
C VAL A 93 -24.68 5.24 7.53
N VAL A 94 -25.98 5.35 7.25
CA VAL A 94 -26.70 4.73 6.15
C VAL A 94 -26.01 5.03 4.81
N VAL A 95 -25.65 3.99 4.05
CA VAL A 95 -25.25 4.09 2.65
C VAL A 95 -26.18 3.19 1.85
N GLY A 96 -27.30 3.74 1.38
CA GLY A 96 -28.24 3.08 0.47
C GLY A 96 -29.17 2.05 1.14
N ASP A 97 -30.39 1.96 0.63
CA ASP A 97 -31.60 1.39 1.27
C ASP A 97 -31.63 -0.13 1.54
N CYS A 98 -30.51 -0.86 1.67
CA CYS A 98 -30.63 -2.29 2.01
C CYS A 98 -29.43 -3.00 2.66
N CYS A 99 -28.32 -2.32 3.01
CA CYS A 99 -27.16 -3.00 3.61
C CYS A 99 -26.52 -2.19 4.75
N TYR A 100 -26.64 -2.69 5.98
CA TYR A 100 -25.89 -2.20 7.14
C TYR A 100 -24.43 -2.66 7.04
N VAL A 101 -23.51 -1.75 6.74
CA VAL A 101 -22.06 -2.05 6.74
C VAL A 101 -21.41 -1.42 7.96
N ASN A 102 -20.79 -2.25 8.80
CA ASN A 102 -20.04 -1.74 9.96
C ASN A 102 -18.99 -0.71 9.51
N PRO A 103 -18.89 0.45 10.20
CA PRO A 103 -17.93 1.49 9.83
C PRO A 103 -16.48 1.00 9.86
N MET A 104 -16.18 -0.05 10.64
CA MET A 104 -14.90 -0.76 10.66
C MET A 104 -14.59 -1.42 9.32
N VAL A 105 -15.51 -2.23 8.77
CA VAL A 105 -15.34 -2.92 7.48
C VAL A 105 -15.12 -1.93 6.34
N ARG A 106 -15.83 -0.80 6.36
CA ARG A 106 -15.64 0.28 5.37
C ARG A 106 -14.22 0.85 5.43
N ARG A 107 -13.63 0.95 6.62
CA ARG A 107 -12.26 1.43 6.83
C ARG A 107 -11.25 0.39 6.35
N THR A 108 -11.41 -0.88 6.71
CA THR A 108 -10.58 -2.01 6.27
C THR A 108 -10.51 -2.07 4.75
N VAL A 109 -11.67 -2.05 4.08
CA VAL A 109 -11.77 -2.16 2.62
C VAL A 109 -11.07 -1.00 1.92
N ARG A 110 -11.12 0.21 2.48
CA ARG A 110 -10.41 1.36 1.91
C ARG A 110 -8.89 1.23 2.06
N PHE A 111 -8.39 0.84 3.23
CA PHE A 111 -6.94 0.68 3.43
C PHE A 111 -6.38 -0.48 2.63
N LEU A 112 -7.09 -1.62 2.63
CA LEU A 112 -6.71 -2.79 1.86
C LEU A 112 -6.81 -2.52 0.35
N GLY A 113 -7.85 -1.81 -0.09
CA GLY A 113 -8.01 -1.42 -1.50
C GLY A 113 -6.86 -0.55 -2.01
N VAL A 114 -6.40 0.42 -1.22
CA VAL A 114 -5.22 1.24 -1.58
C VAL A 114 -3.94 0.41 -1.60
N PHE A 115 -3.76 -0.50 -0.63
CA PHE A 115 -2.61 -1.41 -0.61
C PHE A 115 -2.56 -2.32 -1.84
N VAL A 116 -3.69 -2.96 -2.17
CA VAL A 116 -3.81 -3.88 -3.31
C VAL A 116 -3.64 -3.14 -4.63
N PHE A 117 -4.21 -1.93 -4.76
CA PHE A 117 -3.98 -1.08 -5.91
C PHE A 117 -2.49 -0.77 -6.13
N GLY A 118 -1.77 -0.43 -5.05
CA GLY A 118 -0.33 -0.18 -5.13
C GLY A 118 0.50 -1.42 -5.42
N LEU A 119 0.07 -2.57 -4.90
CA LEU A 119 0.70 -3.85 -5.19
C LEU A 119 0.65 -4.15 -6.69
N PHE A 120 -0.55 -4.11 -7.28
CA PHE A 120 -0.73 -4.35 -8.71
C PHE A 120 -0.06 -3.28 -9.56
N THR A 121 -0.08 -2.02 -9.13
CA THR A 121 0.64 -0.94 -9.82
C THR A 121 2.15 -1.24 -9.87
N THR A 122 2.74 -1.63 -8.74
CA THR A 122 4.16 -2.01 -8.67
C THR A 122 4.46 -3.19 -9.58
N ASP A 123 3.58 -4.20 -9.58
CA ASP A 123 3.72 -5.37 -10.44
C ASP A 123 3.70 -4.99 -11.93
N ILE A 124 2.71 -4.20 -12.36
CA ILE A 124 2.60 -3.71 -13.75
C ILE A 124 3.86 -2.96 -14.18
N PHE A 125 4.38 -2.06 -13.35
CA PHE A 125 5.59 -1.31 -13.67
C PHE A 125 6.80 -2.23 -13.87
N VAL A 126 6.96 -3.23 -13.01
CA VAL A 126 8.06 -4.18 -13.12
C VAL A 126 7.89 -5.11 -14.31
N SER A 127 6.71 -5.71 -14.49
CA SER A 127 6.42 -6.57 -15.63
C SER A 127 6.60 -5.84 -16.95
N THR A 128 6.14 -4.59 -17.05
CA THR A 128 6.36 -3.75 -18.25
C THR A 128 7.85 -3.49 -18.45
N GLY A 129 8.60 -3.17 -17.38
CA GLY A 129 10.05 -3.00 -17.46
C GLY A 129 10.77 -4.25 -17.97
N GLN A 130 10.33 -5.45 -17.54
CA GLN A 130 10.85 -6.73 -18.02
C GLN A 130 10.58 -6.94 -19.49
N MET A 131 9.36 -6.64 -19.97
CA MET A 131 9.03 -6.77 -21.38
C MET A 131 9.78 -5.77 -22.26
N VAL A 132 9.93 -4.51 -21.80
CA VAL A 132 10.59 -3.44 -22.57
C VAL A 132 12.10 -3.64 -22.60
N THR A 133 12.71 -4.03 -21.49
CA THR A 133 14.17 -4.14 -21.40
C THR A 133 14.65 -5.44 -22.01
N GLY A 134 14.01 -6.57 -21.72
CA GLY A 134 14.47 -7.87 -22.21
C GLY A 134 15.88 -8.25 -21.73
N SER A 135 16.26 -7.79 -20.54
CA SER A 135 17.61 -8.02 -20.00
C SER A 135 17.86 -9.51 -19.73
N LEU A 136 19.06 -9.95 -20.07
CA LEU A 136 19.51 -11.34 -19.92
C LEU A 136 19.88 -11.65 -18.47
N ALA A 137 19.62 -12.88 -18.03
CA ALA A 137 20.03 -13.37 -16.72
C ALA A 137 21.50 -13.81 -16.69
N PRO A 138 22.17 -13.76 -15.53
CA PRO A 138 23.53 -14.30 -15.39
C PRO A 138 23.67 -15.80 -15.72
N TYR A 139 22.58 -16.56 -15.70
CA TYR A 139 22.52 -17.99 -16.05
C TYR A 139 21.94 -18.24 -17.46
N PHE A 140 21.77 -17.21 -18.28
CA PHE A 140 21.13 -17.32 -19.60
C PHE A 140 21.86 -18.31 -20.52
N LEU A 141 23.19 -18.29 -20.55
CA LEU A 141 23.97 -19.09 -21.50
C LEU A 141 23.98 -20.58 -21.14
N SER A 142 23.81 -20.92 -19.86
CA SER A 142 23.68 -22.33 -19.44
C SER A 142 22.34 -22.94 -19.84
N VAL A 143 21.28 -22.12 -19.90
CA VAL A 143 19.94 -22.55 -20.31
C VAL A 143 19.79 -22.56 -21.83
N CYS A 144 20.23 -21.49 -22.51
CA CYS A 144 20.14 -21.36 -23.97
C CYS A 144 20.93 -22.46 -24.71
N GLN A 145 22.07 -22.91 -24.16
CA GLN A 145 22.98 -23.88 -24.79
C GLN A 145 23.26 -23.56 -26.27
N PRO A 146 23.94 -22.43 -26.57
CA PRO A 146 24.12 -22.00 -27.94
C PRO A 146 25.07 -22.92 -28.73
N ASN A 147 24.72 -23.20 -29.99
CA ASN A 147 25.60 -23.96 -30.89
C ASN A 147 26.74 -23.08 -31.44
N TYR A 148 27.83 -22.94 -30.69
CA TYR A 148 28.95 -22.06 -31.04
C TYR A 148 29.54 -22.27 -32.45
N THR A 149 29.46 -23.49 -33.00
CA THR A 149 29.93 -23.79 -34.36
C THR A 149 28.99 -23.23 -35.42
N ALA A 150 27.68 -23.29 -35.20
CA ALA A 150 26.68 -22.70 -36.10
C ALA A 150 26.71 -21.16 -36.05
N LEU A 151 27.04 -20.57 -34.89
CA LEU A 151 27.17 -19.12 -34.73
C LEU A 151 28.55 -18.57 -35.15
N GLY A 152 29.52 -19.42 -35.53
CA GLY A 152 30.87 -18.98 -35.89
C GLY A 152 31.70 -18.42 -34.72
N CYS A 153 31.32 -18.70 -33.48
CA CYS A 153 31.93 -18.16 -32.25
C CYS A 153 32.96 -19.10 -31.62
N GLN A 154 33.80 -19.74 -32.45
CA GLN A 154 34.70 -20.79 -31.98
C GLN A 154 35.95 -20.24 -31.27
N ASP A 155 36.52 -19.15 -31.80
CA ASP A 155 37.79 -18.56 -31.32
C ASP A 155 37.69 -17.08 -30.92
N THR A 156 36.61 -16.38 -31.29
CA THR A 156 36.43 -14.95 -30.99
C THR A 156 35.02 -14.66 -30.48
N ALA A 157 34.93 -13.73 -29.52
CA ALA A 157 33.67 -13.31 -28.94
C ALA A 157 32.96 -12.32 -29.88
N PHE A 158 31.99 -12.82 -30.64
CA PHE A 158 31.12 -11.97 -31.46
C PHE A 158 29.83 -11.62 -30.73
N PHE A 159 29.25 -10.47 -31.10
CA PHE A 159 27.92 -10.06 -30.67
C PHE A 159 26.88 -10.70 -31.60
N VAL A 160 25.96 -11.46 -31.01
CA VAL A 160 24.90 -12.18 -31.73
C VAL A 160 23.59 -11.45 -31.47
N SER A 161 23.01 -10.86 -32.53
CA SER A 161 21.76 -10.10 -32.43
C SER A 161 20.50 -10.96 -32.49
N GLN A 162 20.60 -12.21 -32.94
CA GLN A 162 19.45 -13.08 -33.19
C GLN A 162 19.60 -14.40 -32.43
N SER A 163 18.60 -14.75 -31.64
CA SER A 163 18.64 -15.88 -30.71
C SER A 163 18.24 -17.23 -31.32
N ASP A 164 18.23 -17.35 -32.65
CA ASP A 164 17.89 -18.59 -33.37
C ASP A 164 18.94 -19.71 -33.20
N GLY A 165 19.92 -19.50 -32.31
CA GLY A 165 20.99 -20.43 -32.00
C GLY A 165 20.86 -21.18 -30.68
N CYS A 166 19.80 -20.95 -29.90
CA CYS A 166 19.55 -21.67 -28.64
C CYS A 166 18.86 -23.02 -28.89
N THR A 167 19.35 -24.09 -28.26
CA THR A 167 18.74 -25.44 -28.31
C THR A 167 18.06 -25.85 -27.01
N GLY A 168 18.14 -25.02 -25.97
CA GLY A 168 17.47 -25.25 -24.68
C GLY A 168 15.94 -25.14 -24.73
N ASP A 169 15.32 -25.33 -23.57
CA ASP A 169 13.87 -25.23 -23.42
C ASP A 169 13.38 -23.77 -23.62
N PRO A 170 12.36 -23.53 -24.48
CA PRO A 170 11.91 -22.17 -24.80
C PRO A 170 11.33 -21.42 -23.61
N ASP A 171 10.66 -22.10 -22.66
CA ASP A 171 10.04 -21.44 -21.52
C ASP A 171 11.10 -20.91 -20.54
N ASP A 172 12.16 -21.70 -20.32
CA ASP A 172 13.29 -21.29 -19.47
C ASP A 172 14.13 -20.19 -20.14
N ILE A 173 14.25 -20.20 -21.47
CA ILE A 173 14.92 -19.13 -22.23
C ILE A 173 14.14 -17.82 -22.10
N ILE A 174 12.82 -17.84 -22.28
CA ILE A 174 11.97 -16.65 -22.15
C ILE A 174 12.05 -16.11 -20.71
N ARG A 175 12.06 -16.99 -19.71
CA ARG A 175 12.23 -16.61 -18.31
C ARG A 175 13.58 -15.95 -18.04
N ALA A 176 14.65 -16.48 -18.61
CA ALA A 176 15.99 -15.93 -18.46
C ALA A 176 16.18 -14.56 -19.16
N ARG A 177 15.20 -14.08 -19.94
CA ARG A 177 15.19 -12.72 -20.55
C ARG A 177 14.38 -11.68 -19.77
N LYS A 178 13.79 -12.07 -18.63
CA LYS A 178 12.91 -11.20 -17.83
C LYS A 178 13.55 -10.82 -16.50
N THR A 179 14.82 -10.37 -16.51
CA THR A 179 15.56 -10.10 -15.26
C THR A 179 15.49 -8.66 -14.77
N PHE A 180 15.35 -7.68 -15.66
CA PHE A 180 15.32 -6.26 -15.29
C PHE A 180 13.91 -5.67 -15.44
N PRO A 181 13.35 -5.02 -14.40
CA PRO A 181 13.78 -4.98 -13.00
C PRO A 181 13.35 -6.23 -12.20
N CYS A 182 13.91 -6.42 -11.01
CA CYS A 182 13.60 -7.57 -10.15
C CYS A 182 12.22 -7.43 -9.47
N LYS A 183 11.25 -8.26 -9.87
CA LYS A 183 9.87 -8.32 -9.32
C LYS A 183 9.87 -8.58 -7.81
N GLU A 184 10.60 -9.59 -7.37
CA GLU A 184 10.61 -10.02 -5.96
C GLU A 184 11.20 -8.97 -5.02
N ALA A 185 12.22 -8.25 -5.48
CA ALA A 185 12.82 -7.16 -4.71
C ALA A 185 11.92 -5.92 -4.65
N ALA A 186 11.15 -5.65 -5.72
CA ALA A 186 10.20 -4.54 -5.74
C ALA A 186 9.02 -4.79 -4.78
N LEU A 187 8.43 -5.98 -4.83
CA LEU A 187 7.27 -6.34 -4.00
C LEU A 187 7.63 -6.43 -2.51
N SER A 188 8.81 -6.97 -2.17
CA SER A 188 9.28 -7.04 -0.79
C SER A 188 9.48 -5.66 -0.16
N VAL A 189 10.12 -4.74 -0.89
CA VAL A 189 10.36 -3.37 -0.42
C VAL A 189 9.06 -2.57 -0.39
N TYR A 190 8.19 -2.72 -1.39
CA TYR A 190 6.86 -2.11 -1.37
C TYR A 190 6.09 -2.47 -0.08
N LEU A 191 6.02 -3.76 0.25
CA LEU A 191 5.37 -4.24 1.48
C LEU A 191 6.03 -3.64 2.73
N ALA A 192 7.35 -3.74 2.84
CA ALA A 192 8.07 -3.30 4.03
C ALA A 192 7.92 -1.79 4.26
N VAL A 193 8.07 -0.97 3.21
CA VAL A 193 7.94 0.48 3.29
C VAL A 193 6.49 0.87 3.56
N TYR A 194 5.51 0.26 2.89
CA TYR A 194 4.09 0.52 3.14
C TYR A 194 3.73 0.22 4.59
N LEU A 195 4.12 -0.94 5.11
CA LEU A 195 3.86 -1.32 6.50
C LEU A 195 4.62 -0.42 7.50
N ALA A 196 5.88 -0.07 7.24
CA ALA A 196 6.65 0.83 8.09
C ALA A 196 6.00 2.21 8.19
N CYS A 197 5.61 2.80 7.05
CA CYS A 197 4.97 4.12 7.04
C CYS A 197 3.53 4.09 7.60
N GLN A 198 2.76 3.04 7.31
CA GLN A 198 1.41 2.85 7.84
C GLN A 198 1.42 2.62 9.35
N ARG A 199 2.41 1.89 9.87
CA ARG A 199 2.54 1.53 11.30
C ARG A 199 2.73 2.74 12.22
N ASN A 200 3.36 3.81 11.75
CA ASN A 200 3.42 5.09 12.47
C ASN A 200 2.02 5.68 12.78
N ASN A 201 0.96 5.16 12.14
CA ASN A 201 -0.42 5.59 12.33
C ASN A 201 -1.34 4.48 12.87
N LEU A 202 -0.81 3.29 13.19
CA LEU A 202 -1.61 2.14 13.60
C LEU A 202 -1.74 2.09 15.13
N PRO A 203 -2.97 1.96 15.68
CA PRO A 203 -3.20 1.91 17.13
C PRO A 203 -2.59 0.66 17.81
N PHE A 204 -2.11 -0.32 17.04
CA PHE A 204 -1.42 -1.52 17.56
C PHE A 204 -0.13 -1.19 18.32
N GLN A 205 0.67 -0.26 17.80
CA GLN A 205 1.91 0.18 18.45
C GLN A 205 1.58 0.86 19.79
N MET A 206 0.48 1.62 19.81
CA MET A 206 -0.03 2.27 21.02
C MET A 206 -0.53 1.24 22.04
N TYR A 207 -1.20 0.17 21.60
CA TYR A 207 -1.65 -0.92 22.49
C TYR A 207 -0.49 -1.70 23.11
N ILE A 208 0.50 -2.10 22.32
CA ILE A 208 1.71 -2.76 22.84
C ILE A 208 2.45 -1.82 23.83
N MET A 209 2.51 -0.52 23.54
CA MET A 209 3.07 0.50 24.43
C MET A 209 2.23 0.70 25.71
N SER A 210 0.91 0.52 25.65
CA SER A 210 0.04 0.56 26.83
C SER A 210 0.24 -0.66 27.75
N CYS A 211 0.52 -1.84 27.18
CA CYS A 211 0.76 -3.06 27.95
C CYS A 211 2.22 -3.19 28.44
N VAL A 212 3.18 -2.68 27.67
CA VAL A 212 4.63 -2.75 27.93
C VAL A 212 5.12 -1.31 28.08
N GLY A 213 5.30 -0.84 29.32
CA GLY A 213 5.44 0.58 29.69
C GLY A 213 6.25 1.52 28.77
N SER A 214 6.00 2.83 28.93
CA SER A 214 6.33 3.95 28.03
C SER A 214 7.77 4.10 27.53
N ALA A 215 8.76 3.44 28.14
CA ALA A 215 10.15 3.48 27.69
C ALA A 215 10.45 2.46 26.57
N VAL A 216 9.93 1.23 26.67
CA VAL A 216 10.25 0.13 25.73
C VAL A 216 9.41 0.23 24.45
N GLY A 217 8.15 0.65 24.53
CA GLY A 217 7.28 0.73 23.34
C GLY A 217 7.66 1.84 22.34
N ARG A 218 8.42 2.88 22.76
CA ARG A 218 8.86 4.00 21.90
C ARG A 218 9.96 3.59 20.93
N LEU A 219 10.85 2.70 21.37
CA LEU A 219 11.95 2.20 20.54
C LEU A 219 11.52 1.00 19.67
N ALA A 220 10.55 0.23 20.12
CA ALA A 220 10.03 -0.94 19.39
C ALA A 220 9.50 -0.60 17.98
N GLY A 221 8.99 0.61 17.76
CA GLY A 221 8.45 1.04 16.47
C GLY A 221 9.53 1.13 15.39
N PRO A 222 10.53 2.01 15.58
CA PRO A 222 11.69 2.11 14.70
C PRO A 222 12.40 0.77 14.48
N PHE A 223 12.57 -0.04 15.53
CA PHE A 223 13.20 -1.36 15.40
C PHE A 223 12.42 -2.29 14.48
N VAL A 224 11.09 -2.40 14.64
CA VAL A 224 10.28 -3.25 13.76
C VAL A 224 10.30 -2.75 12.32
N SER A 225 10.24 -1.42 12.10
CA SER A 225 10.35 -0.88 10.74
C SER A 225 11.71 -1.18 10.11
N LEU A 226 12.80 -1.05 10.88
CA LEU A 226 14.15 -1.35 10.42
C LEU A 226 14.30 -2.83 10.10
N SER A 227 13.73 -3.72 10.93
CA SER A 227 13.71 -5.16 10.68
C SER A 227 12.95 -5.50 9.40
N LEU A 228 11.76 -4.93 9.18
CA LEU A 228 10.98 -5.19 7.96
C LEU A 228 11.73 -4.75 6.70
N VAL A 229 12.34 -3.56 6.74
CA VAL A 229 13.14 -3.06 5.61
C VAL A 229 14.40 -3.91 5.40
N SER A 230 15.10 -4.32 6.46
CA SER A 230 16.28 -5.17 6.32
C SER A 230 15.94 -6.55 5.75
N LEU A 231 14.82 -7.15 6.20
CA LEU A 231 14.27 -8.38 5.63
C LEU A 231 13.98 -8.21 4.13
N ALA A 232 13.37 -7.09 3.72
CA ALA A 232 13.11 -6.79 2.31
C ALA A 232 14.40 -6.58 1.48
N LEU A 233 15.46 -6.01 2.07
CA LEU A 233 16.75 -5.90 1.38
C LEU A 233 17.44 -7.26 1.22
N LEU A 234 17.32 -8.14 2.22
CA LEU A 234 17.85 -9.49 2.17
C LEU A 234 17.20 -10.34 1.06
N THR A 235 15.93 -10.10 0.71
CA THR A 235 15.29 -10.80 -0.42
C THR A 235 16.01 -10.49 -1.73
N GLY A 236 16.37 -9.23 -1.95
CA GLY A 236 17.15 -8.80 -3.11
C GLY A 236 18.56 -9.39 -3.12
N ILE A 237 19.24 -9.40 -1.98
CA ILE A 237 20.58 -9.99 -1.86
C ILE A 237 20.56 -11.49 -2.16
N ASN A 238 19.55 -12.22 -1.69
CA ASN A 238 19.39 -13.64 -1.99
C ASN A 238 19.23 -13.90 -3.50
N ARG A 239 18.55 -13.01 -4.23
CA ARG A 239 18.40 -13.14 -5.69
C ARG A 239 19.72 -12.94 -6.44
N VAL A 240 20.57 -12.03 -5.97
CA VAL A 240 21.94 -11.88 -6.49
C VAL A 240 22.80 -13.09 -6.13
N ALA A 241 22.68 -13.61 -4.90
CA ALA A 241 23.45 -14.75 -4.43
C ALA A 241 23.11 -16.06 -5.17
N GLU A 242 21.88 -16.19 -5.67
CA GLU A 242 21.44 -17.30 -6.53
C GLU A 242 21.70 -17.06 -8.03
N TYR A 243 22.41 -15.98 -8.39
CA TYR A 243 22.69 -15.60 -9.78
C TYR A 243 21.45 -15.41 -10.65
N ARG A 244 20.27 -15.20 -10.06
CA ARG A 244 19.02 -15.01 -10.81
C ARG A 244 18.89 -13.61 -11.40
N ASN A 245 19.46 -12.61 -10.73
CA ASN A 245 19.39 -11.20 -11.14
C ASN A 245 20.75 -10.52 -10.94
N HIS A 246 21.01 -9.47 -11.72
CA HIS A 246 22.12 -8.58 -11.45
C HIS A 246 21.80 -7.68 -10.26
N TRP A 247 22.86 -7.17 -9.61
CA TRP A 247 22.72 -6.21 -8.52
C TRP A 247 21.98 -4.93 -8.95
N SER A 248 22.17 -4.50 -10.21
CA SER A 248 21.47 -3.33 -10.79
C SER A 248 19.96 -3.58 -10.87
N ASP A 249 19.54 -4.75 -11.36
CA ASP A 249 18.13 -5.15 -11.49
C ASP A 249 17.41 -5.14 -10.13
N VAL A 250 18.12 -5.55 -9.08
CA VAL A 250 17.62 -5.56 -7.71
C VAL A 250 17.45 -4.14 -7.19
N ILE A 251 18.44 -3.27 -7.33
CA ILE A 251 18.35 -1.87 -6.87
C ILE A 251 17.22 -1.14 -7.61
N ALA A 252 17.10 -1.35 -8.92
CA ALA A 252 16.02 -0.77 -9.72
C ALA A 252 14.64 -1.23 -9.20
N GLY A 253 14.48 -2.54 -8.95
CA GLY A 253 13.25 -3.10 -8.37
C GLY A 253 12.92 -2.50 -7.00
N GLN A 254 13.90 -2.47 -6.10
CA GLN A 254 13.74 -1.87 -4.76
C GLN A 254 13.36 -0.38 -4.83
N GLY A 255 13.97 0.36 -5.75
CA GLY A 255 13.66 1.78 -5.99
C GLY A 255 12.21 1.98 -6.45
N ILE A 256 11.73 1.17 -7.40
CA ILE A 256 10.34 1.23 -7.88
C ILE A 256 9.36 0.93 -6.73
N GLY A 257 9.59 -0.17 -6.00
CA GLY A 257 8.73 -0.55 -4.87
C GLY A 257 8.67 0.50 -3.77
N ALA A 258 9.82 1.08 -3.41
CA ALA A 258 9.89 2.17 -2.43
C ALA A 258 9.16 3.43 -2.91
N ALA A 259 9.38 3.84 -4.18
CA ALA A 259 8.76 5.02 -4.75
C ALA A 259 7.22 4.92 -4.75
N VAL A 260 6.68 3.78 -5.19
CA VAL A 260 5.22 3.54 -5.20
C VAL A 260 4.66 3.53 -3.77
N ALA A 261 5.33 2.86 -2.82
CA ALA A 261 4.89 2.83 -1.42
C ALA A 261 4.86 4.23 -0.79
N VAL A 262 5.92 5.01 -0.97
CA VAL A 262 6.00 6.39 -0.46
C VAL A 262 4.93 7.26 -1.12
N PHE A 263 4.74 7.14 -2.44
CA PHE A 263 3.72 7.88 -3.15
C PHE A 263 2.32 7.62 -2.58
N LEU A 264 1.95 6.35 -2.37
CA LEU A 264 0.64 6.01 -1.83
C LEU A 264 0.47 6.45 -0.39
N VAL A 265 1.46 6.25 0.47
CA VAL A 265 1.31 6.64 1.88
C VAL A 265 1.30 8.16 2.06
N VAL A 266 2.16 8.89 1.36
CA VAL A 266 2.24 10.35 1.47
C VAL A 266 1.07 11.03 0.77
N PHE A 267 0.75 10.66 -0.47
CA PHE A 267 -0.27 11.38 -1.25
C PHE A 267 -1.68 10.84 -1.04
N VAL A 268 -1.87 9.55 -0.77
CA VAL A 268 -3.21 8.97 -0.61
C VAL A 268 -3.61 8.99 0.85
N VAL A 269 -2.79 8.40 1.74
CA VAL A 269 -3.17 8.24 3.16
C VAL A 269 -3.15 9.58 3.92
N GLN A 270 -2.14 10.44 3.73
CA GLN A 270 -2.11 11.75 4.41
C GLN A 270 -3.14 12.73 3.83
N TYR A 271 -3.46 12.65 2.54
CA TYR A 271 -4.50 13.47 1.94
C TYR A 271 -5.87 13.17 2.54
N PHE A 272 -6.19 11.89 2.78
CA PHE A 272 -7.42 11.52 3.47
C PHE A 272 -7.45 11.96 4.94
N LYS A 273 -6.29 12.04 5.63
CA LYS A 273 -6.20 12.59 6.99
C LYS A 273 -6.39 14.11 7.04
N LYS A 274 -5.92 14.86 6.03
CA LYS A 274 -6.03 16.32 5.96
C LYS A 274 -7.42 16.85 5.61
N ARG A 275 -8.40 15.98 5.35
CA ARG A 275 -9.82 16.36 5.38
C ARG A 275 -10.41 15.99 6.75
N PRO A 276 -10.18 16.78 7.81
CA PRO A 276 -11.03 16.67 8.97
C PRO A 276 -12.46 17.01 8.55
N VAL A 277 -13.41 16.27 9.11
CA VAL A 277 -14.84 16.56 9.12
C VAL A 277 -15.00 18.08 9.30
N ILE A 278 -15.66 18.73 8.33
CA ILE A 278 -16.09 20.13 8.47
C ILE A 278 -16.82 20.21 9.81
N PRO A 279 -16.40 21.07 10.76
CA PRO A 279 -17.19 21.31 11.96
C PRO A 279 -18.56 21.78 11.48
N GLN A 280 -19.61 20.99 11.74
CA GLN A 280 -20.94 21.54 11.66
C GLN A 280 -20.97 22.73 12.60
N SER A 281 -21.12 23.92 12.02
CA SER A 281 -21.46 25.14 12.74
C SER A 281 -22.59 24.82 13.71
N PRO A 282 -22.53 25.27 14.98
CA PRO A 282 -23.68 25.18 15.85
C PRO A 282 -24.76 26.08 15.25
N SER A 283 -25.80 25.46 14.70
CA SER A 283 -27.04 26.16 14.40
C SER A 283 -27.64 26.61 15.73
N ASP A 284 -27.96 27.89 15.81
CA ASP A 284 -28.76 28.48 16.88
C ASP A 284 -29.96 27.60 17.23
N SER A 285 -29.99 27.09 18.47
CA SER A 285 -31.23 26.68 19.12
C SER A 285 -31.25 27.26 20.51
N GLY A 286 -31.56 28.56 20.55
CA GLY A 286 -32.06 29.24 21.75
C GLY A 286 -33.33 28.55 22.23
N THR A 287 -33.30 28.18 23.50
CA THR A 287 -34.32 27.48 24.26
C THR A 287 -35.71 28.13 24.17
N ALA A 288 -36.70 27.25 24.08
CA ALA A 288 -38.13 27.50 24.18
C ALA A 288 -38.53 28.40 25.36
N ASN A 289 -39.64 29.11 25.20
CA ASN A 289 -40.73 29.14 26.18
C ASN A 289 -42.03 29.54 25.44
N THR A 290 -43.00 28.64 25.43
CA THR A 290 -44.38 28.88 25.01
C THR A 290 -45.22 28.56 26.23
N ASP A 291 -45.91 29.54 26.81
CA ASP A 291 -47.01 29.32 27.73
C ASP A 291 -48.09 30.39 27.51
N GLU A 292 -49.30 29.88 27.24
CA GLU A 292 -50.66 30.36 27.54
C GLU A 292 -51.18 31.78 27.18
N VAL A 293 -52.15 31.78 26.24
CA VAL A 293 -53.51 32.35 26.27
C VAL A 293 -53.83 33.55 27.22
N SER A 294 -54.28 34.66 26.60
CA SER A 294 -54.93 35.88 27.16
C SER A 294 -56.35 35.60 27.73
N PRO A 295 -57.03 36.44 28.56
CA PRO A 295 -57.16 37.90 28.35
C PRO A 295 -57.35 38.82 29.60
N GLU A 296 -57.43 40.14 29.30
CA GLU A 296 -58.13 41.23 30.00
C GLU A 296 -57.51 42.01 31.20
N VAL A 297 -57.22 43.30 30.91
CA VAL A 297 -57.81 44.52 31.53
C VAL A 297 -57.18 45.17 32.79
N ASN A 298 -57.12 46.52 32.71
CA ASN A 298 -56.89 47.60 33.69
C ASN A 298 -55.43 48.02 33.97
N HIS A 299 -54.99 49.18 33.46
CA HIS A 299 -55.19 50.57 33.96
C HIS A 299 -54.49 50.90 35.29
N ASN A 300 -53.47 51.76 35.15
CA ASN A 300 -53.02 52.88 36.01
C ASN A 300 -53.35 52.84 37.52
N MET A 301 -52.33 52.91 38.40
CA MET A 301 -52.26 53.91 39.50
C MET A 301 -50.92 53.89 40.28
N GLU A 302 -50.32 55.08 40.36
CA GLU A 302 -49.72 55.75 41.53
C GLU A 302 -48.60 55.12 42.40
N THR A 303 -47.38 55.66 42.36
CA THR A 303 -46.76 56.80 43.11
C THR A 303 -46.19 56.44 44.49
N SER A 304 -44.87 56.61 44.65
CA SER A 304 -44.24 57.57 45.58
C SER A 304 -42.78 57.19 45.85
N ASP A 305 -41.82 58.10 45.63
CA ASP A 305 -41.21 58.83 46.76
C ASP A 305 -40.35 60.04 46.28
N LYS A 306 -40.48 61.14 47.05
CA LYS A 306 -39.58 62.29 47.25
C LYS A 306 -39.25 63.35 46.17
N SER A 307 -39.93 64.50 46.33
CA SER A 307 -39.45 65.89 46.17
C SER A 307 -38.70 66.36 47.46
N PRO A 308 -38.14 67.60 47.66
CA PRO A 308 -38.36 68.85 46.91
C PRO A 308 -37.17 69.83 46.71
N GLY A 309 -37.43 70.88 45.92
CA GLY A 309 -36.62 72.11 45.81
C GLY A 309 -36.95 72.88 44.51
N SER A 310 -38.10 73.53 44.40
CA SER A 310 -38.34 74.97 44.64
C SER A 310 -37.57 75.91 43.70
N ILE A 311 -38.30 76.65 42.84
CA ILE A 311 -38.29 78.13 42.70
C ILE A 311 -39.35 78.53 41.65
N THR A 312 -40.39 79.23 42.12
CA THR A 312 -41.33 80.13 41.41
C THR A 312 -40.60 81.44 41.03
N GLU A 313 -40.85 82.14 39.93
CA GLU A 313 -42.01 83.01 39.60
C GLU A 313 -41.86 83.47 38.13
N VAL A 314 -42.91 83.42 37.30
CA VAL A 314 -43.78 84.55 36.91
C VAL A 314 -43.03 85.76 36.32
N THR A 315 -42.76 85.74 35.02
CA THR A 315 -43.32 86.60 33.94
C THR A 315 -42.65 86.22 32.62
#